data_AF-A0A931S4V4-F1
#
_entry.id   AF-A0A931S4V4-F1
#
_cell.length_a   1.000
_cell.length_b   1.000
_cell.length_c   1.000
_cell.angle_alpha   90.00
_cell.angle_beta   90.00
_cell.angle_gamma   90.00
#
_symmetry.space_group_name_H-M   'P 1'
#
loop_
_entity.id
_entity.type
_entity.pdbx_description
1 polymer ?
#
loop_
_entity_poly.entity_id
_entity_poly.type
_entity_poly.pdbx_seq_one_letter_code
_entity_poly.pdbx_strand_id
1 'polypeptide(L)' 'MKTDRNDNRIDTTLGELVATISEVAYEYSHDTKEAYNLARLVLVDILKKASPRSKSVDRHFAGSKHLH' A
#
# COMPACT_ATOMS: atom_id res chain seq x y z
N MET A 1 33.54 16.39 -0.25
CA MET A 1 32.54 15.80 -1.15
C MET A 1 31.28 15.51 -0.34
N LYS A 2 30.18 16.21 -0.61
CA LYS A 2 28.88 15.92 0.02
C LYS A 2 28.31 14.69 -0.69
N THR A 3 27.97 13.66 0.07
CA THR A 3 27.34 12.44 -0.42
C THR A 3 25.97 12.83 -0.99
N ASP A 4 25.85 12.83 -2.31
CA ASP A 4 24.59 12.96 -3.04
C ASP A 4 23.77 11.70 -2.74
N ARG A 5 22.96 11.74 -1.68
CA ARG A 5 21.97 10.69 -1.43
C ARG A 5 20.89 10.93 -2.46
N ASN A 6 20.92 10.13 -3.52
CA ASN A 6 19.89 10.07 -4.54
C ASN A 6 18.50 10.09 -3.89
N ASP A 7 17.87 11.26 -3.87
CA ASP A 7 16.59 11.50 -3.23
C ASP A 7 15.51 11.02 -4.20
N ASN A 8 15.38 9.70 -4.35
CA ASN A 8 14.31 9.03 -5.11
C ASN A 8 12.95 9.17 -4.40
N ARG A 9 12.66 10.38 -3.88
CA ARG A 9 11.35 10.71 -3.34
C ARG A 9 10.39 10.89 -4.48
N ILE A 10 9.37 10.04 -4.50
CA ILE A 10 8.24 10.21 -5.39
C ILE A 10 7.44 11.40 -4.85
N ASP A 11 7.39 12.48 -5.63
CA ASP A 11 6.63 13.68 -5.29
C ASP A 11 5.16 13.45 -5.63
N THR A 12 4.49 12.67 -4.79
CA THR A 12 3.07 12.33 -4.94
C THR A 12 2.39 12.30 -3.58
N THR A 13 1.11 12.64 -3.56
CA THR A 13 0.30 12.53 -2.35
C THR A 13 -0.11 11.07 -2.11
N LEU A 14 -0.37 10.70 -0.85
CA LEU A 14 -0.91 9.38 -0.53
C LEU A 14 -2.25 9.12 -1.27
N GLY A 15 -3.05 10.17 -1.48
CA GLY A 15 -4.32 10.09 -2.23
C GLY A 15 -4.12 9.72 -3.69
N GLU A 16 -3.19 10.39 -4.38
CA GLU A 16 -2.85 10.09 -5.79
C GLU A 16 -2.29 8.68 -5.95
N LEU A 17 -1.44 8.25 -5.00
CA LEU A 17 -0.91 6.89 -4.99
C LEU A 17 -2.02 5.84 -4.85
N VAL A 18 -2.96 6.04 -3.91
CA VAL A 18 -4.09 5.13 -3.72
C VAL A 18 -4.99 5.10 -4.95
N ALA A 19 -5.28 6.26 -5.54
CA ALA A 19 -6.09 6.35 -6.76
C ALA A 19 -5.45 5.57 -7.92
N THR A 20 -4.16 5.82 -8.19
CA THR A 20 -3.41 5.15 -9.26
C THR A 20 -3.38 3.64 -9.08
N ILE A 21 -3.08 3.16 -7.87
CA ILE A 21 -3.08 1.72 -7.57
C ILE A 21 -4.48 1.11 -7.77
N SER A 22 -5.53 1.85 -7.39
CA SER A 22 -6.91 1.38 -7.51
C SER A 22 -7.36 1.33 -8.98
N GLU A 23 -6.98 2.30 -9.80
CA GLU A 23 -7.24 2.32 -11.25
C GLU A 23 -6.58 1.12 -11.94
N VAL A 24 -5.28 0.92 -11.70
CA VAL A 24 -4.55 -0.22 -12.26
C VAL A 24 -5.17 -1.54 -11.77
N ALA A 25 -5.46 -1.67 -10.49
CA ALA A 25 -6.08 -2.89 -9.97
C ALA A 25 -7.45 -3.16 -10.61
N TYR A 26 -8.24 -2.13 -10.90
CA TYR A 26 -9.52 -2.27 -11.57
C TYR A 26 -9.36 -2.68 -13.05
N GLU A 27 -8.39 -2.11 -13.76
CA GLU A 27 -8.12 -2.43 -15.17
C GLU A 27 -7.73 -3.90 -15.37
N TYR A 28 -7.01 -4.48 -14.40
CA TYR A 28 -6.50 -5.85 -14.48
C TYR A 28 -7.32 -6.90 -13.70
N SER A 29 -8.51 -6.55 -13.22
CA SER A 29 -9.37 -7.48 -12.46
C SER A 29 -10.65 -7.81 -13.20
N HIS A 30 -11.20 -9.00 -12.92
CA HIS A 30 -12.48 -9.41 -13.48
C HIS A 30 -13.67 -8.78 -12.76
N ASP A 31 -13.50 -8.42 -11.48
CA ASP A 31 -14.52 -7.78 -10.67
C ASP A 31 -13.94 -6.80 -9.64
N THR A 32 -14.84 -6.01 -9.04
CA THR A 32 -14.51 -4.98 -8.04
C THR A 32 -13.88 -5.55 -6.77
N LYS A 33 -14.21 -6.80 -6.39
CA LYS A 33 -13.69 -7.45 -5.19
C LYS A 33 -12.26 -7.92 -5.42
N GLU A 34 -11.96 -8.45 -6.59
CA GLU A 34 -10.59 -8.78 -7.03
C GLU A 34 -9.72 -7.52 -7.10
N ALA A 35 -10.24 -6.45 -7.72
CA ALA A 35 -9.54 -5.16 -7.80
C ALA A 35 -9.21 -4.60 -6.42
N TYR A 36 -10.18 -4.62 -5.49
CA TYR A 36 -9.96 -4.17 -4.13
C TYR A 36 -8.90 -5.01 -3.40
N ASN A 37 -8.91 -6.33 -3.59
CA ASN A 37 -7.90 -7.21 -2.99
C ASN A 37 -6.50 -6.92 -3.53
N LEU A 38 -6.36 -6.74 -4.85
CA LEU A 38 -5.08 -6.39 -5.47
C LEU A 38 -4.58 -5.03 -4.97
N ALA A 39 -5.41 -4.00 -4.99
CA ALA A 39 -5.06 -2.67 -4.50
C ALA A 39 -4.61 -2.70 -3.03
N ARG A 40 -5.35 -3.44 -2.18
CA ARG A 40 -5.00 -3.65 -0.77
C ARG A 40 -3.63 -4.31 -0.59
N LEU A 41 -3.33 -5.37 -1.35
CA LEU A 41 -2.07 -6.09 -1.23
C LEU A 41 -0.89 -5.18 -1.57
N VAL A 42 -1.00 -4.43 -2.67
CA VAL A 42 0.05 -3.50 -3.12
C VAL A 42 0.26 -2.37 -2.12
N LEU A 43 -0.82 -1.75 -1.63
CA LEU A 43 -0.73 -0.69 -0.62
C LEU A 43 -0.06 -1.17 0.67
N VAL A 44 -0.41 -2.36 1.16
CA VAL A 44 0.22 -2.95 2.35
C VAL A 44 1.72 -3.18 2.14
N ASP A 45 2.12 -3.69 0.98
CA ASP A 45 3.53 -3.91 0.65
C ASP A 45 4.32 -2.59 0.59
N ILE A 46 3.76 -1.57 -0.07
CA ILE A 46 4.37 -0.23 -0.14
C ILE A 46 4.55 0.35 1.26
N LEU A 47 3.52 0.31 2.11
CA LEU A 47 3.58 0.84 3.47
C LEU A 47 4.57 0.08 4.35
N LYS A 48 4.66 -1.26 4.20
CA LYS A 48 5.65 -2.09 4.89
C LYS A 48 7.08 -1.71 4.49
N LYS A 49 7.31 -1.45 3.20
CA LYS A 49 8.63 -1.05 2.65
C LYS A 49 8.99 0.39 2.98
N ALA A 50 8.01 1.28 3.06
CA ALA A 50 8.20 2.69 3.42
C ALA A 50 8.48 2.90 4.92
N SER A 51 8.08 1.95 5.78
CA SER A 51 8.35 2.02 7.21
C SER A 51 9.84 1.72 7.50
N PRO A 52 10.62 2.67 8.04
CA PRO A 52 11.98 2.40 8.46
C PRO A 52 11.93 1.59 9.76
N ARG A 53 11.75 0.26 9.62
CA ARG A 53 11.88 -0.77 10.66
C ARG A 53 10.89 -0.62 11.84
N SER A 54 9.74 -1.29 11.77
CA SER A 54 9.06 -1.78 12.98
C SER A 54 8.53 -3.20 12.81
N LYS A 55 9.05 -4.10 13.65
CA LYS A 55 8.58 -5.47 13.85
C LYS A 55 7.18 -5.48 14.49
N SER A 56 6.12 -4.97 13.85
CA SER A 56 4.78 -5.05 14.47
C SER A 56 3.55 -4.76 13.60
N VAL A 57 3.60 -4.71 12.26
CA VAL A 57 2.38 -4.47 11.45
C VAL A 57 1.58 -5.77 11.17
N ASP A 58 2.03 -6.91 11.68
CA ASP A 58 1.42 -8.22 11.39
C ASP A 58 0.14 -8.50 12.21
N ARG A 59 -0.12 -7.77 13.30
CA ARG A 59 -1.15 -8.17 14.29
C ARG A 59 -2.55 -7.56 14.15
N HIS A 60 -2.80 -6.65 13.21
CA HIS A 60 -4.09 -5.91 13.18
C HIS A 60 -4.82 -5.90 11.83
N PHE A 61 -4.55 -6.87 10.94
CA PHE A 61 -5.37 -7.09 9.74
C PHE A 61 -6.08 -8.46 9.71
N ALA A 62 -5.96 -9.25 10.78
CA ALA A 62 -6.83 -10.40 10.98
C ALA A 62 -8.21 -9.89 11.40
N GLY A 63 -9.21 -10.17 10.57
CA GLY A 63 -10.50 -9.49 10.55
C GLY A 63 -11.19 -9.39 11.91
N SER A 64 -11.84 -8.24 12.11
CA SER A 64 -12.89 -8.03 13.09
C SER A 64 -13.90 -9.17 12.99
N LYS A 65 -13.80 -10.11 13.91
CA LYS A 65 -14.88 -11.02 14.30
C LYS A 65 -15.06 -10.82 15.80
N HIS A 66 -16.31 -10.89 16.24
CA HIS A 66 -16.83 -10.72 17.61
C HIS A 66 -17.36 -9.31 17.92
N LEU A 67 -18.50 -9.01 17.30
CA LEU A 67 -19.64 -8.48 18.04
C LEU A 67 -20.13 -9.60 18.99
N HIS A 68 -20.25 -9.29 20.28
CA HIS A 68 -21.12 -9.99 21.21
C HIS A 68 -21.74 -8.94 22.13
#